data_AF-A0A4Q3L062-F1
#
_entry.id   AF-A0A4Q3L062-F1
#
_cell.length_a   1.000
_cell.length_b   1.000
_cell.length_c   1.000
_cell.angle_alpha   90.00
_cell.angle_beta   90.00
_cell.angle_gamma   90.00
#
_symmetry.space_group_name_H-M   'P 1'
#
loop_
_entity.id
_entity.type
_entity.pdbx_description
1 polymer ?
#
loop_
_entity_poly.entity_id
_entity_poly.type
_entity_poly.pdbx_seq_one_letter_code
_entity_poly.pdbx_strand_id
1 'polypeptide(L)'
;MSTLPSWRAAVRVWRRSIYIYRRTWALNLLPNFFEPVFYLVGMGIGLGGYVGEIHGMRYQDYLAPALVVSNAINGASFETTYNLYVKIHFNKTYEAIVATPINMVDAMLGELLWAVTRAGLYGGSFALMLLPFGCLTPWGYLRLLPVILLSGWLFAAAGMLFTSYLKVIDAFSFFYTLLM
;
A
#
# COMPACT_ATOMS: atom_id res chain seq x y z
N MET A 1 -14.58 29.86 -9.01
CA MET A 1 -13.89 28.58 -8.79
C MET A 1 -12.62 28.87 -8.02
N SER A 2 -12.59 28.64 -6.71
CA SER A 2 -11.35 28.77 -5.93
C SER A 2 -10.44 27.60 -6.28
N THR A 3 -9.29 27.89 -6.88
CA THR A 3 -8.24 26.94 -7.29
C THR A 3 -7.45 26.38 -6.09
N LEU A 4 -7.79 26.77 -4.87
CA LEU A 4 -7.12 26.30 -3.67
C LEU A 4 -7.67 24.93 -3.26
N PRO A 5 -6.79 23.92 -3.09
CA PRO A 5 -7.20 22.60 -2.66
C PRO A 5 -7.88 22.69 -1.28
N SER A 6 -9.11 22.21 -1.19
CA SER A 6 -9.85 22.17 0.07
C SER A 6 -9.53 20.86 0.77
N TRP A 7 -8.66 20.90 1.76
CA TRP A 7 -8.34 19.74 2.61
C TRP A 7 -9.59 19.02 3.13
N ARG A 8 -10.66 19.77 3.43
CA ARG A 8 -11.96 19.23 3.89
C ARG A 8 -12.68 18.41 2.82
N ALA A 9 -12.50 18.71 1.53
CA ALA A 9 -13.05 17.92 0.44
C ALA A 9 -12.25 16.62 0.25
N ALA A 10 -10.92 16.69 0.26
CA ALA A 10 -10.05 15.52 0.18
C ALA A 10 -10.33 14.51 1.31
N VAL A 11 -10.49 14.97 2.55
CA VAL A 11 -10.83 14.11 3.70
C VAL A 11 -12.20 13.43 3.54
N ARG A 12 -13.17 14.06 2.88
CA ARG A 12 -14.48 13.45 2.61
C ARG A 12 -14.38 12.30 1.61
N VAL A 13 -13.59 12.47 0.55
CA VAL A 13 -13.31 11.41 -0.44
C VAL A 13 -12.55 10.26 0.22
N TRP A 14 -11.55 10.57 1.04
CA TRP A 14 -10.82 9.57 1.82
C TRP A 14 -11.74 8.76 2.76
N ARG A 15 -12.65 9.42 3.48
CA ARG A 15 -13.65 8.74 4.33
C ARG A 15 -14.58 7.82 3.55
N ARG A 16 -14.96 8.19 2.32
CA ARG A 16 -15.74 7.32 1.43
C ARG A 16 -14.96 6.05 1.11
N SER A 17 -13.68 6.18 0.74
CA SER A 17 -12.83 5.04 0.44
C SER A 17 -12.64 4.12 1.65
N ILE A 18 -12.47 4.68 2.87
CA ILE A 18 -12.47 3.89 4.12
C ILE A 18 -13.78 3.12 4.29
N TYR A 19 -14.93 3.78 4.10
CA TYR A 19 -16.23 3.15 4.33
C TYR A 19 -16.45 1.94 3.41
N ILE A 20 -16.07 2.07 2.14
CA ILE A 20 -16.12 0.97 1.16
C ILE A 20 -15.16 -0.15 1.59
N TYR A 21 -13.93 0.22 1.96
CA TYR A 21 -12.93 -0.75 2.37
C TYR A 21 -13.31 -1.52 3.63
N ARG A 22 -14.04 -0.92 4.58
CA ARG A 22 -14.54 -1.63 5.77
C ARG A 22 -15.40 -2.86 5.45
N ARG A 23 -15.95 -2.97 4.24
CA ARG A 23 -16.67 -4.19 3.81
C ARG A 23 -15.74 -5.23 3.20
N THR A 24 -14.68 -4.79 2.53
CA THR A 24 -13.73 -5.67 1.83
C THR A 24 -12.43 -5.93 2.62
N TRP A 25 -12.31 -5.37 3.83
CA TRP A 25 -11.08 -5.40 4.61
C TRP A 25 -10.61 -6.84 4.88
N ALA A 26 -11.51 -7.73 5.31
CA ALA A 26 -11.18 -9.12 5.61
C ALA A 26 -10.63 -9.84 4.38
N LEU A 27 -11.26 -9.68 3.22
CA LEU A 27 -10.81 -10.32 1.98
C LEU A 27 -9.45 -9.81 1.49
N ASN A 28 -9.09 -8.57 1.83
CA ASN A 28 -7.86 -7.93 1.35
C ASN A 28 -6.70 -8.08 2.34
N LEU A 29 -6.96 -7.89 3.64
CA LEU A 29 -5.95 -7.97 4.69
C LEU A 29 -5.66 -9.41 5.09
N LEU A 30 -6.64 -10.31 5.15
CA LEU A 30 -6.37 -11.67 5.61
C LEU A 30 -5.33 -12.39 4.74
N PRO A 31 -5.42 -12.40 3.39
CA PRO A 31 -4.40 -13.07 2.57
C PRO A 31 -3.00 -12.46 2.78
N ASN A 32 -2.92 -11.13 2.76
CA ASN A 32 -1.66 -10.39 2.97
C ASN A 32 -1.11 -10.51 4.41
N PHE A 33 -1.95 -10.89 5.37
CA PHE A 33 -1.55 -11.13 6.76
C PHE A 33 -1.04 -12.56 6.97
N PHE A 34 -1.58 -13.54 6.24
CA PHE A 34 -1.14 -14.92 6.32
C PHE A 34 0.11 -15.20 5.48
N GLU A 35 0.29 -14.50 4.36
CA GLU A 35 1.50 -14.59 3.53
C GLU A 35 2.82 -14.42 4.32
N PRO A 36 3.00 -13.38 5.17
CA PRO A 36 4.14 -13.28 6.08
C PRO A 36 4.33 -14.49 7.00
N VAL A 37 3.22 -15.02 7.53
CA VAL A 37 3.27 -16.17 8.45
C VAL A 37 3.77 -17.39 7.69
N PHE A 38 3.24 -17.66 6.51
CA PHE A 38 3.70 -18.76 5.67
C PHE A 38 5.14 -18.57 5.21
N TYR A 39 5.54 -17.33 4.89
CA TYR A 39 6.91 -17.01 4.53
C TYR A 39 7.87 -17.27 5.69
N LEU A 40 7.59 -16.76 6.89
CA LEU A 40 8.44 -16.92 8.06
C LEU A 40 8.41 -18.34 8.62
N VAL A 41 7.29 -19.04 8.55
CA VAL A 41 7.22 -20.46 8.94
C VAL A 41 7.99 -21.31 7.93
N GLY A 42 7.77 -21.10 6.63
CA GLY A 42 8.44 -21.85 5.56
C GLY A 42 9.95 -21.57 5.50
N MET A 43 10.35 -20.31 5.41
CA MET A 43 11.76 -19.92 5.40
C MET A 43 12.41 -20.06 6.78
N GLY A 44 11.69 -19.80 7.87
CA GLY A 44 12.28 -19.80 9.20
C GLY A 44 12.54 -21.20 9.75
N ILE A 45 11.64 -22.16 9.51
CA ILE A 45 11.84 -23.57 9.87
C ILE A 45 12.73 -24.26 8.83
N GLY A 46 12.55 -23.96 7.54
CA GLY A 46 13.32 -24.56 6.46
C GLY A 46 14.73 -23.97 6.33
N LEU A 47 14.83 -22.75 5.80
CA LEU A 47 16.11 -22.10 5.47
C LEU A 47 16.86 -21.53 6.67
N GLY A 48 16.16 -21.10 7.73
CA GLY A 48 16.78 -20.56 8.94
C GLY A 48 17.68 -21.56 9.67
N GLY A 49 17.41 -22.86 9.53
CA GLY A 49 18.28 -23.92 10.03
C GLY A 49 19.52 -24.19 9.16
N TYR A 50 19.50 -23.81 7.88
CA TYR A 50 20.60 -24.07 6.92
C TYR A 50 21.51 -22.87 6.67
N VAL A 51 20.96 -21.66 6.62
CA VAL A 51 21.71 -20.43 6.27
C VAL A 51 22.41 -19.84 7.50
N GLY A 52 21.96 -20.17 8.72
CA GLY A 52 22.59 -19.77 9.99
C GLY A 52 22.60 -18.26 10.20
N GLU A 53 23.66 -17.59 9.76
CA GLU A 53 23.86 -16.16 9.87
C GLU A 53 24.38 -15.56 8.56
N ILE A 54 23.83 -14.41 8.18
CA ILE A 54 24.34 -13.57 7.10
C ILE A 54 24.89 -12.30 7.75
N HIS A 55 26.18 -12.02 7.56
CA HIS A 55 26.85 -10.85 8.16
C HIS A 55 26.68 -10.75 9.69
N GLY A 56 26.63 -11.88 10.40
CA GLY A 56 26.43 -11.92 11.86
C GLY A 56 25.01 -11.60 12.32
N MET A 57 24.03 -11.54 11.40
CA MET A 57 22.60 -11.44 11.70
C MET A 57 21.88 -12.70 11.26
N ARG A 58 20.82 -13.07 12.00
CA ARG A 58 19.95 -14.17 11.58
C ARG A 58 19.30 -13.79 10.25
N TYR A 59 19.21 -14.74 9.34
CA TYR A 59 18.63 -14.55 8.00
C TYR A 59 17.23 -13.91 8.03
N GLN A 60 16.41 -14.28 9.03
CA GLN A 60 15.06 -13.75 9.24
C GLN A 60 15.07 -12.25 9.53
N ASP A 61 16.03 -11.79 10.33
CA ASP A 61 16.15 -10.38 10.75
C ASP A 61 16.65 -9.50 9.60
N TYR A 62 17.49 -10.07 8.72
CA TYR A 62 17.96 -9.40 7.52
C TYR A 62 16.83 -9.19 6.49
N LEU A 63 15.94 -10.17 6.32
CA LEU A 63 14.85 -10.11 5.33
C LEU A 63 13.63 -9.33 5.80
N ALA A 64 13.33 -9.39 7.10
CA ALA A 64 12.16 -8.77 7.72
C ALA A 64 11.86 -7.32 7.23
N PRO A 65 12.81 -6.36 7.28
CA PRO A 65 12.52 -4.99 6.86
C PRO A 65 12.24 -4.85 5.36
N ALA A 66 12.91 -5.65 4.52
CA ALA A 66 12.68 -5.63 3.07
C ALA A 66 11.27 -6.10 2.72
N LEU A 67 10.80 -7.15 3.40
CA LEU A 67 9.45 -7.69 3.20
C LEU A 67 8.37 -6.70 3.67
N VAL A 68 8.59 -6.03 4.80
CA VAL A 68 7.68 -4.97 5.30
C VAL A 68 7.50 -3.86 4.26
N VAL A 69 8.60 -3.35 3.72
CA VAL A 69 8.57 -2.26 2.75
C VAL A 69 7.97 -2.73 1.43
N SER A 70 8.30 -3.93 0.95
CA SER A 70 7.72 -4.50 -0.27
C SER A 70 6.20 -4.62 -0.18
N ASN A 71 5.67 -5.10 0.95
CA ASN A 71 4.23 -5.19 1.18
C ASN A 71 3.54 -3.80 1.20
N ALA A 72 4.19 -2.81 1.79
CA ALA A 72 3.69 -1.43 1.79
C ALA A 72 3.59 -0.85 0.37
N ILE A 73 4.67 -1.00 -0.42
CA ILE A 73 4.76 -0.55 -1.80
C ILE A 73 3.70 -1.27 -2.66
N ASN A 74 3.50 -2.57 -2.45
CA ASN A 74 2.49 -3.38 -3.12
C ASN A 74 1.08 -2.86 -2.85
N GLY A 75 0.74 -2.63 -1.58
CA GLY A 75 -0.57 -2.08 -1.18
C GLY A 75 -0.88 -0.70 -1.79
N ALA A 76 0.11 0.21 -1.83
CA ALA A 76 -0.05 1.53 -2.48
C ALA A 76 -0.19 1.41 -4.00
N SER A 77 0.64 0.58 -4.64
CA SER A 77 0.67 0.44 -6.09
C SER A 77 -0.62 -0.18 -6.62
N PHE A 78 -1.14 -1.23 -5.98
CA PHE A 78 -2.42 -1.84 -6.36
C PHE A 78 -3.61 -0.89 -6.19
N GLU A 79 -3.59 0.01 -5.21
CA GLU A 79 -4.64 1.02 -5.06
C GLU A 79 -4.58 2.07 -6.17
N THR A 80 -3.39 2.55 -6.50
CA THR A 80 -3.20 3.67 -7.44
C THR A 80 -3.15 3.26 -8.91
N THR A 81 -2.96 1.97 -9.19
CA THR A 81 -3.06 1.39 -10.53
C THR A 81 -4.45 0.79 -10.75
N TYR A 82 -4.62 -0.50 -10.45
CA TYR A 82 -5.83 -1.26 -10.76
C TYR A 82 -7.10 -0.68 -10.12
N ASN A 83 -7.11 -0.39 -8.81
CA ASN A 83 -8.32 0.12 -8.16
C ASN A 83 -8.69 1.51 -8.66
N LEU A 84 -7.71 2.40 -8.87
CA LEU A 84 -7.93 3.72 -9.41
C LEU A 84 -8.44 3.66 -10.86
N TYR A 85 -7.84 2.80 -11.71
CA TYR A 85 -8.29 2.58 -13.07
C TYR A 85 -9.74 2.10 -13.12
N VAL A 86 -10.10 1.11 -12.28
CA VAL A 86 -11.49 0.63 -12.17
C VAL A 86 -12.45 1.74 -11.74
N LYS A 87 -12.05 2.59 -10.79
CA LYS A 87 -12.84 3.76 -10.36
C LYS A 87 -13.07 4.77 -11.49
N ILE A 88 -12.07 4.98 -12.35
CA ILE A 88 -12.17 5.92 -13.48
C ILE A 88 -13.01 5.32 -14.62
N HIS A 89 -12.68 4.11 -15.08
CA HIS A 89 -13.19 3.56 -16.35
C HIS A 89 -14.48 2.76 -16.19
N PHE A 90 -14.62 1.96 -15.12
CA PHE A 90 -15.78 1.09 -14.94
C PHE A 90 -16.83 1.72 -14.03
N ASN A 91 -16.41 2.20 -12.85
CA ASN A 91 -17.36 2.78 -11.89
C ASN A 91 -17.75 4.22 -12.21
N LYS A 92 -17.19 4.82 -13.28
CA LYS A 92 -17.43 6.20 -13.73
C LYS A 92 -17.43 7.21 -12.57
N THR A 93 -16.60 6.94 -11.55
CA THR A 93 -16.66 7.67 -10.28
C THR A 93 -16.24 9.11 -10.48
N TYR A 94 -15.37 9.36 -11.46
CA TYR A 94 -14.91 10.69 -11.83
C TYR A 94 -15.94 11.46 -12.66
N GLU A 95 -16.75 10.81 -13.50
CA GLU A 95 -17.91 11.45 -14.16
C GLU A 95 -18.93 11.94 -13.12
N ALA A 96 -19.18 11.13 -12.07
CA ALA A 96 -20.03 11.53 -10.96
C ALA A 96 -19.44 12.67 -10.11
N ILE A 97 -18.11 12.76 -9.99
CA ILE A 97 -17.44 13.86 -9.27
C ILE A 97 -17.60 15.19 -10.01
N VAL A 98 -17.51 15.19 -11.35
CA VAL A 98 -17.72 16.41 -12.16
C VAL A 98 -19.15 16.95 -12.01
N ALA A 99 -20.13 16.10 -11.72
CA ALA A 99 -21.51 16.51 -11.41
C ALA A 99 -21.70 17.11 -10.01
N THR A 100 -20.68 17.05 -9.15
CA THR A 100 -20.69 17.62 -7.78
C THR A 100 -19.77 18.83 -7.68
N PRO A 101 -19.96 19.73 -6.70
CA PRO A 101 -19.11 20.92 -6.54
C PRO A 101 -17.70 20.62 -5.98
N ILE A 102 -17.17 19.41 -6.21
CA ILE A 102 -15.86 18.96 -5.72
C ILE A 102 -14.83 19.12 -6.85
N ASN A 103 -13.71 19.77 -6.55
CA ASN A 103 -12.59 19.88 -7.49
C ASN A 103 -11.93 18.50 -7.72
N MET A 104 -11.53 18.22 -8.95
CA MET A 104 -10.84 16.97 -9.32
C MET A 104 -9.53 16.77 -8.54
N VAL A 105 -8.80 17.87 -8.28
CA VAL A 105 -7.57 17.86 -7.47
C VAL A 105 -7.84 17.38 -6.03
N ASP A 106 -8.95 17.82 -5.42
CA ASP A 106 -9.32 17.39 -4.07
C ASP A 106 -9.66 15.90 -4.03
N ALA A 107 -10.29 15.37 -5.09
CA ALA A 107 -10.56 13.94 -5.21
C ALA A 107 -9.28 13.12 -5.36
N MET A 108 -8.34 13.55 -6.20
CA MET A 108 -7.04 12.88 -6.35
C MET A 108 -6.24 12.88 -5.05
N LEU A 109 -6.22 13.99 -4.31
CA LEU A 109 -5.60 14.07 -2.99
C LEU A 109 -6.25 13.10 -1.99
N GLY A 110 -7.58 12.96 -2.02
CA GLY A 110 -8.30 12.00 -1.18
C GLY A 110 -7.95 10.53 -1.49
N GLU A 111 -7.84 10.18 -2.77
CA GLU A 111 -7.40 8.85 -3.20
C GLU A 111 -5.91 8.61 -2.88
N LEU A 112 -5.06 9.65 -2.92
CA LEU A 112 -3.65 9.55 -2.56
C LEU A 112 -3.48 9.27 -1.07
N LEU A 113 -4.20 10.01 -0.22
CA LEU A 113 -4.26 9.74 1.22
C LEU A 113 -4.76 8.32 1.50
N TRP A 114 -5.70 7.84 0.69
CA TRP A 114 -6.24 6.49 0.84
C TRP A 114 -5.18 5.43 0.48
N ALA A 115 -4.46 5.61 -0.62
CA ALA A 115 -3.35 4.72 -1.01
C ALA A 115 -2.24 4.66 0.06
N VAL A 116 -1.87 5.81 0.65
CA VAL A 116 -0.91 5.86 1.78
C VAL A 116 -1.45 5.12 3.00
N THR A 117 -2.74 5.29 3.30
CA THR A 117 -3.40 4.57 4.41
C THR A 117 -3.36 3.06 4.15
N ARG A 118 -3.62 2.62 2.93
CA ARG A 118 -3.50 1.20 2.54
C ARG A 118 -2.07 0.70 2.66
N ALA A 119 -1.06 1.42 2.17
CA ALA A 119 0.34 1.04 2.39
C ALA A 119 0.68 0.89 3.88
N GLY A 120 0.19 1.81 4.71
CA GLY A 120 0.30 1.75 6.17
C GLY A 120 -0.38 0.52 6.77
N LEU A 121 -1.56 0.15 6.30
CA LEU A 121 -2.26 -1.06 6.74
C LEU A 121 -1.49 -2.32 6.35
N TYR A 122 -1.06 -2.44 5.09
CA TYR A 122 -0.39 -3.65 4.59
C TYR A 122 1.01 -3.81 5.19
N GLY A 123 1.84 -2.77 5.09
CA GLY A 123 3.19 -2.76 5.68
C GLY A 123 3.16 -2.81 7.20
N GLY A 124 2.23 -2.09 7.84
CA GLY A 124 2.07 -2.09 9.29
C GLY A 124 1.57 -3.42 9.84
N SER A 125 0.61 -4.07 9.16
CA SER A 125 0.17 -5.43 9.51
C SER A 125 1.30 -6.45 9.39
N PHE A 126 2.13 -6.37 8.33
CA PHE A 126 3.31 -7.22 8.20
C PHE A 126 4.31 -6.96 9.33
N ALA A 127 4.63 -5.70 9.60
CA ALA A 127 5.58 -5.33 10.64
C ALA A 127 5.10 -5.73 12.05
N LEU A 128 3.78 -5.69 12.30
CA LEU A 128 3.18 -6.16 13.53
C LEU A 128 3.33 -7.68 13.70
N MET A 129 3.25 -8.43 12.60
CA MET A 129 3.45 -9.88 12.62
C MET A 129 4.89 -10.28 12.92
N LEU A 130 5.88 -9.44 12.63
CA LEU A 130 7.28 -9.74 12.94
C LEU A 130 7.62 -9.65 14.44
N LEU A 131 6.81 -8.92 15.22
CA LEU A 131 7.01 -8.75 16.67
C LEU A 131 7.02 -10.08 17.44
N PRO A 132 6.02 -10.98 17.33
CA PRO A 132 6.02 -12.26 18.04
C PRO A 132 7.14 -13.22 17.61
N PHE A 133 7.67 -13.08 16.39
CA PHE A 133 8.81 -13.87 15.91
C PHE A 133 10.16 -13.37 16.44
N GLY A 134 10.18 -12.22 17.13
CA GLY A 134 11.42 -11.63 17.66
C GLY A 134 12.30 -10.96 16.61
N CYS A 135 11.88 -10.91 15.35
CA CYS A 135 12.63 -10.28 14.25
C CYS A 135 12.61 -8.75 14.30
N LEU A 136 11.72 -8.17 15.10
CA LEU A 136 11.54 -6.73 15.20
C LEU A 136 11.31 -6.32 16.65
N THR A 137 12.00 -5.28 17.10
CA THR A 137 11.73 -4.67 18.41
C THR A 137 10.55 -3.69 18.31
N PRO A 138 9.78 -3.45 19.39
CA PRO A 138 8.72 -2.44 19.39
C PRO A 138 9.22 -1.04 19.00
N TRP A 139 10.46 -0.70 19.36
CA TRP A 139 11.12 0.54 18.94
C TRP A 139 11.50 0.52 17.45
N GLY A 140 11.91 -0.63 16.91
CA GLY A 140 12.15 -0.83 15.48
C GLY A 140 10.87 -0.68 14.65
N TYR A 141 9.74 -1.20 15.14
CA TYR A 141 8.42 -1.00 14.54
C TYR A 141 8.07 0.48 14.40
N LEU A 142 8.23 1.25 15.48
CA LEU A 142 7.93 2.68 15.47
C LEU A 142 8.81 3.46 14.47
N ARG A 143 10.08 3.05 14.30
CA ARG A 143 11.00 3.63 13.31
C ARG A 143 10.67 3.24 11.87
N LEU A 144 10.09 2.06 11.66
CA LEU A 144 9.67 1.60 10.33
C LEU A 144 8.37 2.27 9.85
N LEU A 145 7.46 2.64 10.76
CA LEU A 145 6.21 3.32 10.40
C LEU A 145 6.37 4.53 9.47
N PRO A 146 7.26 5.52 9.74
CA PRO A 146 7.46 6.63 8.81
C PRO A 146 8.01 6.17 7.46
N VAL A 147 8.87 5.14 7.43
CA VAL A 147 9.43 4.58 6.18
C VAL A 147 8.32 3.94 5.35
N ILE A 148 7.42 3.19 5.97
CA ILE A 148 6.25 2.56 5.34
C ILE A 148 5.33 3.63 4.72
N LEU A 149 5.07 4.72 5.44
CA LEU A 149 4.21 5.80 4.96
C LEU A 149 4.87 6.58 3.82
N LEU A 150 6.17 6.86 3.91
CA LEU A 150 6.93 7.56 2.88
C LEU A 150 7.05 6.72 1.60
N SER A 151 7.36 5.42 1.71
CA SER A 151 7.41 4.53 0.56
C SER A 151 6.03 4.40 -0.09
N GLY A 152 4.98 4.25 0.72
CA GLY A 152 3.59 4.27 0.26
C GLY A 152 3.23 5.56 -0.48
N TRP A 153 3.67 6.72 0.01
CA TRP A 153 3.39 8.01 -0.63
C TRP A 153 4.11 8.17 -1.97
N LEU A 154 5.40 7.82 -2.03
CA LEU A 154 6.19 7.87 -3.27
C LEU A 154 5.59 6.98 -4.35
N PHE A 155 5.30 5.72 -4.01
CA PHE A 155 4.75 4.76 -4.97
C PHE A 155 3.29 5.05 -5.33
N ALA A 156 2.50 5.59 -4.39
CA ALA A 156 1.16 6.04 -4.71
C ALA A 156 1.18 7.23 -5.69
N ALA A 157 2.07 8.20 -5.49
CA ALA A 157 2.23 9.32 -6.41
C ALA A 157 2.69 8.85 -7.80
N ALA A 158 3.68 7.96 -7.86
CA ALA A 158 4.16 7.38 -9.11
C ALA A 158 3.07 6.58 -9.84
N GLY A 159 2.34 5.72 -9.11
CA GLY A 159 1.24 4.94 -9.66
C GLY A 159 0.10 5.81 -10.17
N MET A 160 -0.25 6.88 -9.47
CA MET A 160 -1.25 7.84 -9.92
C MET A 160 -0.85 8.57 -11.20
N LEU A 161 0.41 9.01 -11.28
CA LEU A 161 0.95 9.62 -12.49
C LEU A 161 0.84 8.64 -13.66
N PHE A 162 1.26 7.39 -13.47
CA PHE A 162 1.22 6.37 -14.50
C PHE A 162 -0.23 6.07 -14.96
N THR A 163 -1.17 5.89 -14.02
CA THR A 163 -2.60 5.68 -14.31
C THR A 163 -3.22 6.84 -15.08
N SER A 164 -2.73 8.07 -14.90
CA SER A 164 -3.22 9.23 -15.66
C SER A 164 -2.82 9.18 -17.15
N TYR A 165 -1.72 8.50 -17.50
CA TYR A 165 -1.26 8.37 -18.89
C TYR A 165 -1.75 7.09 -19.56
N LEU A 166 -2.03 6.04 -18.78
CA LEU A 166 -2.42 4.74 -19.31
C LEU A 166 -3.91 4.67 -19.66
N LYS A 167 -4.19 4.19 -20.88
CA LYS A 167 -5.55 3.94 -21.40
C LYS A 167 -5.90 2.45 -21.49
N VAL A 168 -4.93 1.57 -21.27
CA VAL A 168 -5.07 0.11 -21.40
C VAL A 168 -4.56 -0.55 -20.13
N ILE A 169 -5.33 -1.50 -19.61
CA ILE A 169 -5.02 -2.18 -18.35
C ILE A 169 -3.73 -3.02 -18.42
N ASP A 170 -3.40 -3.57 -19.60
CA ASP A 170 -2.21 -4.38 -19.80
C ASP A 170 -0.91 -3.58 -19.64
N ALA A 171 -0.97 -2.25 -19.82
CA ALA A 171 0.19 -1.39 -19.65
C ALA A 171 0.60 -1.24 -18.17
N PHE A 172 -0.25 -1.65 -17.22
CA PHE A 172 0.16 -1.75 -15.82
C PHE A 172 1.22 -2.82 -15.60
N SER A 173 1.28 -3.87 -16.43
CA SER A 173 2.34 -4.87 -16.34
C SER A 173 3.74 -4.24 -16.47
N PHE A 174 3.90 -3.23 -17.33
CA PHE A 174 5.16 -2.48 -17.45
C PHE A 174 5.50 -1.70 -16.18
N PHE A 175 4.51 -1.13 -15.49
CA PHE A 175 4.72 -0.46 -14.21
C PHE A 175 5.28 -1.43 -13.18
N TYR A 176 4.65 -2.61 -13.03
CA TYR A 176 5.09 -3.62 -12.08
C TYR A 176 6.47 -4.17 -12.44
N THR A 177 6.77 -4.44 -13.72
CA THR A 177 8.09 -4.96 -14.10
C THR A 177 9.24 -3.96 -13.90
N LEU A 178 8.97 -2.66 -14.02
CA LEU A 178 10.02 -1.63 -14.02
C LEU A 178 10.23 -1.00 -12.63
N LEU A 179 9.17 -0.96 -11.81
CA LEU A 179 9.18 -0.29 -10.51
C LEU A 179 9.02 -1.24 -9.30
N MET A 180 8.66 -2.52 -9.50
CA MET A 180 8.64 -3.55 -8.44
C MET A 180 9.61 -4.68 -8.71
#